data_AF-A0A2E9EES3-F1
#
_entry.id   AF-A0A2E9EES3-F1
#
_cell.length_a   1.000
_cell.length_b   1.000
_cell.length_c   1.000
_cell.angle_alpha   90.00
_cell.angle_beta   90.00
_cell.angle_gamma   90.00
#
_symmetry.space_group_name_H-M   'P 1'
#
loop_
_entity.id
_entity.type
_entity.pdbx_description
1 polymer ?
#
loop_
_entity_poly.entity_id
_entity_poly.type
_entity_poly.pdbx_seq_one_letter_code
_entity_poly.pdbx_strand_id
1 'polypeptide(L)'
;MVEKTINLNQQLNDIEQLFASGHIKKAQKDLRKLNALFPRGKPIPSRFRHKFQRLNFTAKEYDDWAEFATSDKRTELINSVNGLADQNLEPRKLANQINSLQKQWQNLDQHGKTASKEKWAIFKEACEKAWAPCKDYFNELESKKEENKVKKENLLKDMDAFPAGKTAENITVIQIVNFLKGIHDKWKLFSPVPDGDFQNLNNSFKESRNKINQLLEEVEKFNRGNKEAIIAEVESLSKEDIDASVARIRELQDTWRTLGPAGKKLDPEINENFANVCDEFLKIKDKELDESRGLMELIIKDLRDKVIAPGEAELKFSELENLQGTDEQKKFRKAIRDFAMLQKNEKAQEKLKSYQELFEELIESGSDKVSEELIPEFVNGKPEEPMDINEASIRFQMFAGLDPVGPKEMVSRVKFEELKNRFTEKSIDMNEKLKEHFTNLVYSTGTASKKESADVKKAMIKALKKVEQLLP
;
A
#
# COMPACT_ATOMS: atom_id res chain seq x y z
N MET A 1 -23.44 109.92 -16.44
CA MET A 1 -23.79 109.02 -15.31
C MET A 1 -25.05 108.17 -15.60
N VAL A 2 -25.23 107.61 -16.81
CA VAL A 2 -26.48 106.87 -17.17
C VAL A 2 -26.26 105.38 -17.44
N GLU A 3 -25.09 104.93 -17.91
CA GLU A 3 -24.85 103.52 -18.27
C GLU A 3 -24.80 102.52 -17.11
N LYS A 4 -24.32 102.91 -15.91
CA LYS A 4 -24.29 101.99 -14.75
C LYS A 4 -25.67 101.70 -14.13
N THR A 5 -26.70 102.44 -14.53
CA THR A 5 -28.05 102.38 -13.96
C THR A 5 -28.85 101.17 -14.44
N ILE A 6 -28.73 100.84 -15.73
CA ILE A 6 -29.54 99.83 -16.41
C ILE A 6 -29.06 98.42 -16.03
N ASN A 7 -27.77 98.25 -15.75
CA ASN A 7 -27.19 96.97 -15.38
C ASN A 7 -27.59 96.50 -13.96
N LEU A 8 -27.59 97.41 -12.98
CA LEU A 8 -27.92 97.08 -11.58
C LEU A 8 -29.40 96.75 -11.37
N ASN A 9 -30.30 97.49 -12.04
CA ASN A 9 -31.74 97.22 -11.94
C ASN A 9 -32.09 95.84 -12.52
N GLN A 10 -31.49 95.49 -13.67
CA GLN A 10 -31.67 94.18 -14.29
C GLN A 10 -31.17 93.06 -13.37
N GLN A 11 -29.97 93.20 -12.80
CA GLN A 11 -29.42 92.21 -11.85
C GLN A 11 -30.32 92.00 -10.63
N LEU A 12 -30.89 93.07 -10.06
CA LEU A 12 -31.83 92.97 -8.94
C LEU A 12 -33.15 92.31 -9.34
N ASN A 13 -33.65 92.57 -10.55
CA ASN A 13 -34.85 91.91 -11.09
C ASN A 13 -34.61 90.42 -11.33
N ASP A 14 -33.46 90.05 -11.91
CA ASP A 14 -33.09 88.67 -12.19
C ASP A 14 -32.98 87.86 -10.89
N ILE A 15 -32.33 88.42 -9.85
CA ILE A 15 -32.25 87.81 -8.52
C ILE A 15 -33.64 87.64 -7.89
N GLU A 16 -34.52 88.63 -8.01
CA GLU A 16 -35.89 88.55 -7.51
C GLU A 16 -36.69 87.45 -8.22
N GLN A 17 -36.59 87.35 -9.54
CA GLN A 17 -37.23 86.28 -10.32
C GLN A 17 -36.67 84.90 -9.95
N LEU A 18 -35.38 84.79 -9.66
CA LEU A 18 -34.77 83.54 -9.19
C LEU A 18 -35.31 83.11 -7.83
N PHE A 19 -35.58 84.04 -6.90
CA PHE A 19 -36.28 83.72 -5.65
C PHE A 19 -37.73 83.29 -5.91
N ALA A 20 -38.48 84.04 -6.73
CA ALA A 20 -39.87 83.74 -7.05
C ALA A 20 -40.08 82.40 -7.77
N SER A 21 -39.13 81.99 -8.61
CA SER A 21 -39.13 80.71 -9.32
C SER A 21 -38.59 79.53 -8.50
N GLY A 22 -38.20 79.74 -7.25
CA GLY A 22 -37.68 78.69 -6.37
C GLY A 22 -36.21 78.31 -6.61
N HIS A 23 -35.49 79.01 -7.49
CA HIS A 23 -34.05 78.85 -7.70
C HIS A 23 -33.21 79.54 -6.60
N ILE A 24 -33.53 79.24 -5.34
CA ILE A 24 -33.03 79.93 -4.14
C ILE A 24 -31.49 79.97 -4.07
N LYS A 25 -30.80 78.83 -4.28
CA LYS A 25 -29.33 78.79 -4.22
C LYS A 25 -28.66 79.66 -5.28
N LYS A 26 -29.23 79.74 -6.49
CA LYS A 26 -28.72 80.59 -7.56
C LYS A 26 -28.96 82.06 -7.23
N ALA A 27 -30.16 82.40 -6.75
CA ALA A 27 -30.50 83.75 -6.29
C ALA A 27 -29.56 84.23 -5.17
N GLN A 28 -29.32 83.40 -4.15
CA GLN A 28 -28.38 83.71 -3.07
C GLN A 28 -26.93 83.84 -3.56
N LYS A 29 -26.49 83.00 -4.50
CA LYS A 29 -25.14 83.08 -5.10
C LYS A 29 -24.95 84.41 -5.84
N ASP A 30 -25.91 84.77 -6.68
CA ASP A 30 -25.84 85.99 -7.47
C ASP A 30 -25.99 87.24 -6.58
N LEU A 31 -26.81 87.17 -5.52
CA LEU A 31 -26.89 88.22 -4.50
C LEU A 31 -25.59 88.38 -3.69
N ARG A 32 -24.88 87.29 -3.35
CA ARG A 32 -23.56 87.37 -2.70
C ARG A 32 -22.51 88.03 -3.60
N LYS A 33 -22.51 87.72 -4.90
CA LYS A 33 -21.66 88.41 -5.88
C LYS A 33 -22.00 89.90 -5.92
N LEU A 34 -23.29 90.24 -5.92
CA LEU A 34 -23.73 91.63 -5.91
C LEU A 34 -23.32 92.37 -4.64
N ASN A 35 -23.48 91.74 -3.47
CA ASN A 35 -23.03 92.26 -2.17
C ASN A 35 -21.51 92.55 -2.15
N ALA A 36 -20.70 91.71 -2.79
CA ALA A 36 -19.25 91.90 -2.88
C ALA A 36 -18.86 93.18 -3.68
N LEU A 37 -19.71 93.63 -4.61
CA LEU A 37 -19.49 94.86 -5.38
C LEU A 37 -19.77 96.15 -4.57
N PHE A 38 -20.50 96.03 -3.44
CA PHE A 38 -20.90 97.16 -2.60
C PHE A 38 -20.47 96.96 -1.13
N PRO A 39 -19.15 96.97 -0.83
CA PRO A 39 -18.64 96.80 0.53
C PRO A 39 -18.90 98.03 1.43
N ARG A 40 -18.65 97.90 2.74
CA ARG A 40 -18.77 98.99 3.73
C ARG A 40 -17.89 100.18 3.28
N GLY A 41 -18.52 101.26 2.81
CA GLY A 41 -17.87 102.46 2.27
C GLY A 41 -18.29 102.82 0.83
N LYS A 42 -18.89 101.89 0.08
CA LYS A 42 -19.49 102.14 -1.23
C LYS A 42 -20.95 101.66 -1.24
N PRO A 43 -21.89 102.44 -0.68
CA PRO A 43 -23.29 102.02 -0.59
C PRO A 43 -23.93 101.94 -1.97
N ILE A 44 -24.88 101.01 -2.11
CA ILE A 44 -25.72 100.93 -3.31
C ILE A 44 -26.47 102.26 -3.52
N PRO A 45 -26.68 102.71 -4.77
CA PRO A 45 -27.45 103.93 -5.05
C PRO A 45 -28.80 103.96 -4.35
N SER A 46 -29.16 105.10 -3.75
CA SER A 46 -30.34 105.28 -2.88
C SER A 46 -31.64 104.67 -3.47
N ARG A 47 -31.91 104.89 -4.76
CA ARG A 47 -33.10 104.37 -5.46
C ARG A 47 -33.23 102.84 -5.47
N PHE A 48 -32.14 102.09 -5.32
CA PHE A 48 -32.15 100.62 -5.30
C PHE A 48 -31.98 100.05 -3.89
N ARG A 49 -31.78 100.91 -2.88
CA ARG A 49 -31.47 100.52 -1.51
C ARG A 49 -32.55 99.63 -0.90
N HIS A 50 -33.82 100.03 -1.00
CA HIS A 50 -34.95 99.26 -0.45
C HIS A 50 -35.07 97.88 -1.11
N LYS A 51 -34.98 97.81 -2.44
CA LYS A 51 -35.07 96.54 -3.18
C LYS A 51 -33.91 95.60 -2.84
N PHE A 52 -32.69 96.13 -2.79
CA PHE A 52 -31.51 95.36 -2.41
C PHE A 52 -31.54 94.90 -0.94
N GLN A 53 -32.01 95.74 -0.02
CA GLN A 53 -32.22 95.36 1.37
C GLN A 53 -33.30 94.28 1.51
N ARG A 54 -34.40 94.39 0.75
CA ARG A 54 -35.47 93.38 0.70
C ARG A 54 -34.94 92.04 0.20
N LEU A 55 -34.18 92.01 -0.90
CA LEU A 55 -33.59 90.77 -1.41
C LEU A 55 -32.58 90.15 -0.43
N ASN A 56 -31.81 90.98 0.29
CA ASN A 56 -30.94 90.50 1.36
C ASN A 56 -31.73 89.94 2.55
N PHE A 57 -32.87 90.54 2.89
CA PHE A 57 -33.78 90.02 3.91
C PHE A 57 -34.39 88.69 3.47
N THR A 58 -34.93 88.60 2.25
CA THR A 58 -35.46 87.36 1.67
C THR A 58 -34.40 86.25 1.61
N ALA A 59 -33.17 86.58 1.19
CA ALA A 59 -32.07 85.62 1.20
C ALA A 59 -31.76 85.10 2.62
N LYS A 60 -31.85 85.98 3.62
CA LYS A 60 -31.68 85.64 5.03
C LYS A 60 -32.83 84.78 5.55
N GLU A 61 -34.09 85.09 5.23
CA GLU A 61 -35.24 84.26 5.60
C GLU A 61 -35.13 82.84 5.06
N TYR A 62 -34.73 82.69 3.79
CA TYR A 62 -34.47 81.36 3.22
C TYR A 62 -33.29 80.64 3.90
N ASP A 63 -32.24 81.36 4.30
CA ASP A 63 -31.15 80.79 5.09
C ASP A 63 -31.64 80.36 6.48
N ASP A 64 -32.50 81.14 7.13
CA ASP A 64 -33.04 80.86 8.46
C ASP A 64 -34.03 79.66 8.40
N TRP A 65 -34.85 79.56 7.36
CA TRP A 65 -35.72 78.39 7.12
C TRP A 65 -34.91 77.13 6.77
N ALA A 66 -33.86 77.26 5.95
CA ALA A 66 -32.98 76.14 5.64
C ALA A 66 -32.20 75.67 6.87
N GLU A 67 -31.81 76.59 7.76
CA GLU A 67 -31.19 76.26 9.03
C GLU A 67 -32.17 75.54 9.95
N PHE A 68 -33.38 76.05 10.10
CA PHE A 68 -34.43 75.45 10.90
C PHE A 68 -34.76 74.01 10.43
N ALA A 69 -34.99 73.82 9.13
CA ALA A 69 -35.32 72.52 8.55
C ALA A 69 -34.21 71.45 8.68
N THR A 70 -32.96 71.87 8.89
CA THR A 70 -31.80 70.97 9.04
C THR A 70 -31.27 70.90 10.47
N SER A 71 -31.68 71.82 11.36
CA SER A 71 -31.22 71.91 12.73
C SER A 71 -31.63 70.68 13.56
N ASP A 72 -32.89 70.27 13.45
CA ASP A 72 -33.43 69.14 14.22
C ASP A 72 -32.76 67.84 13.76
N LYS A 73 -32.66 67.63 12.44
CA LYS A 73 -31.97 66.47 11.84
C LYS A 73 -30.50 66.38 12.22
N ARG A 74 -29.77 67.51 12.32
CA ARG A 74 -28.38 67.51 12.79
C ARG A 74 -28.27 67.14 14.26
N THR A 75 -29.23 67.57 15.07
CA THR A 75 -29.30 67.21 16.49
C THR A 75 -29.60 65.71 16.64
N GLU A 76 -30.51 65.16 15.84
CA GLU A 76 -30.77 63.72 15.75
C GLU A 76 -29.52 62.93 15.32
N LEU A 77 -28.76 63.40 14.34
CA LEU A 77 -27.50 62.75 13.93
C LEU A 77 -26.46 62.76 15.06
N ILE A 78 -26.30 63.86 15.80
CA ILE A 78 -25.40 63.94 16.96
C ILE A 78 -25.85 62.94 18.04
N ASN A 79 -27.14 62.92 18.37
CA ASN A 79 -27.70 61.97 19.34
C ASN A 79 -27.52 60.51 18.89
N SER A 80 -27.70 60.25 17.60
CA SER A 80 -27.51 58.93 17.00
C SER A 80 -26.06 58.47 17.14
N VAL A 81 -25.08 59.33 16.82
CA VAL A 81 -23.65 59.01 17.00
C VAL A 81 -23.31 58.78 18.47
N ASN A 82 -23.79 59.64 19.38
CA ASN A 82 -23.55 59.46 20.82
C ASN A 82 -24.12 58.14 21.34
N GLY A 83 -25.32 57.76 20.89
CA GLY A 83 -25.96 56.50 21.25
C GLY A 83 -25.29 55.24 20.65
N LEU A 84 -24.37 55.38 19.69
CA LEU A 84 -23.61 54.22 19.17
C LEU A 84 -22.59 53.68 20.17
N ALA A 85 -22.06 54.53 21.07
CA ALA A 85 -21.11 54.11 22.08
C ALA A 85 -21.73 53.12 23.09
N ASP A 86 -23.03 53.26 23.37
CA ASP A 86 -23.76 52.44 24.34
C ASP A 86 -24.27 51.11 23.76
N GLN A 87 -24.26 50.95 22.43
CA GLN A 87 -24.81 49.77 21.73
C GLN A 87 -23.86 48.56 21.69
N ASN A 88 -22.61 48.70 22.16
CA ASN A 88 -21.58 47.65 22.19
C ASN A 88 -21.50 46.83 20.88
N LEU A 89 -21.43 47.52 19.74
CA LEU A 89 -21.42 46.90 18.43
C LEU A 89 -20.01 46.44 18.03
N GLU A 90 -19.95 45.37 17.24
CA GLU A 90 -18.71 44.92 16.59
C GLU A 90 -18.03 46.06 15.81
N PRO A 91 -16.70 46.25 15.93
CA PRO A 91 -15.97 47.40 15.37
C PRO A 91 -16.25 47.68 13.89
N ARG A 92 -16.41 46.63 13.06
CA ARG A 92 -16.72 46.80 11.63
C ARG A 92 -18.14 47.31 11.36
N LYS A 93 -19.11 46.87 12.16
CA LYS A 93 -20.50 47.35 12.06
C LYS A 93 -20.60 48.79 12.58
N LEU A 94 -19.93 49.08 13.69
CA LEU A 94 -19.80 50.42 14.26
C LEU A 94 -19.21 51.41 13.25
N ALA A 95 -18.08 51.05 12.63
CA ALA A 95 -17.44 51.84 11.58
C ALA A 95 -18.38 52.14 10.39
N ASN A 96 -19.14 51.15 9.93
CA ASN A 96 -20.10 51.34 8.84
C ASN A 96 -21.25 52.28 9.20
N GLN A 97 -21.75 52.20 10.44
CA GLN A 97 -22.82 53.08 10.92
C GLN A 97 -22.32 54.52 11.09
N ILE A 98 -21.12 54.71 11.66
CA ILE A 98 -20.47 56.04 11.74
C ILE A 98 -20.31 56.63 10.34
N ASN A 99 -19.80 55.86 9.38
CA ASN A 99 -19.67 56.31 7.98
C ASN A 99 -21.03 56.66 7.34
N SER A 100 -22.09 55.92 7.66
CA SER A 100 -23.45 56.23 7.18
C SER A 100 -23.95 57.58 7.74
N LEU A 101 -23.77 57.82 9.05
CA LEU A 101 -24.17 59.08 9.71
C LEU A 101 -23.34 60.26 9.19
N GLN A 102 -22.05 60.09 8.95
CA GLN A 102 -21.20 61.10 8.31
C GLN A 102 -21.66 61.42 6.88
N LYS A 103 -22.06 60.41 6.08
CA LYS A 103 -22.64 60.63 4.75
C LYS A 103 -23.97 61.38 4.82
N GLN A 104 -24.82 61.06 5.79
CA GLN A 104 -26.08 61.79 6.02
C GLN A 104 -25.81 63.25 6.39
N TRP A 105 -24.84 63.51 7.27
CA TRP A 105 -24.40 64.86 7.58
C TRP A 105 -23.89 65.63 6.34
N GLN A 106 -23.01 65.01 5.55
CA GLN A 106 -22.51 65.58 4.30
C GLN A 106 -23.65 65.88 3.31
N ASN A 107 -24.67 65.02 3.24
CA ASN A 107 -25.84 65.25 2.41
C ASN A 107 -26.64 66.48 2.88
N LEU A 108 -26.85 66.64 4.18
CA LEU A 108 -27.48 67.84 4.75
C LEU A 108 -26.68 69.11 4.42
N ASP A 109 -25.35 69.05 4.42
CA ASP A 109 -24.50 70.18 4.07
C ASP A 109 -24.46 70.47 2.56
N GLN A 110 -24.56 69.47 1.69
CA GLN A 110 -24.63 69.65 0.24
C GLN A 110 -25.97 70.24 -0.20
N HIS A 111 -27.07 69.80 0.43
CA HIS A 111 -28.42 70.16 0.02
C HIS A 111 -29.06 71.29 0.85
N GLY A 112 -28.57 71.59 2.06
CA GLY A 112 -29.07 72.67 2.93
C GLY A 112 -28.07 73.81 3.19
N LYS A 113 -28.31 74.62 4.24
CA LYS A 113 -27.34 75.59 4.78
C LYS A 113 -26.31 74.82 5.60
N THR A 114 -25.02 75.05 5.36
CA THR A 114 -23.92 74.41 6.11
C THR A 114 -24.08 74.61 7.61
N ALA A 115 -23.76 73.57 8.39
CA ALA A 115 -23.80 73.64 9.84
C ALA A 115 -22.95 74.81 10.40
N SER A 116 -23.34 75.34 11.55
CA SER A 116 -22.47 76.25 12.31
C SER A 116 -21.17 75.54 12.70
N LYS A 117 -20.09 76.31 12.88
CA LYS A 117 -18.79 75.77 13.32
C LYS A 117 -18.92 74.97 14.63
N GLU A 118 -19.76 75.43 15.54
CA GLU A 118 -20.04 74.80 16.82
C GLU A 118 -20.74 73.44 16.66
N LYS A 119 -21.83 73.37 15.89
CA LYS A 119 -22.56 72.11 15.66
C LYS A 119 -21.71 71.08 14.92
N TRP A 120 -20.88 71.52 13.97
CA TRP A 120 -19.92 70.64 13.31
C TRP A 120 -18.86 70.10 14.27
N ALA A 121 -18.31 70.95 15.15
CA ALA A 121 -17.32 70.53 16.14
C ALA A 121 -17.89 69.45 17.07
N ILE A 122 -19.11 69.64 17.57
CA ILE A 122 -19.80 68.66 18.44
C ILE A 122 -20.01 67.33 17.70
N PHE A 123 -20.51 67.37 16.47
CA PHE A 123 -20.73 66.14 15.68
C PHE A 123 -19.42 65.40 15.37
N LYS A 124 -18.37 66.15 15.02
CA LYS A 124 -17.04 65.61 14.74
C LYS A 124 -16.45 64.94 15.98
N GLU A 125 -16.50 65.59 17.14
CA GLU A 125 -16.03 65.03 18.41
C GLU A 125 -16.80 63.76 18.80
N ALA A 126 -18.13 63.76 18.63
CA ALA A 126 -18.95 62.57 18.84
C ALA A 126 -18.52 61.41 17.92
N CYS A 127 -18.23 61.69 16.65
CA CYS A 127 -17.76 60.68 15.70
C CYS A 127 -16.36 60.16 16.04
N GLU A 128 -15.43 61.02 16.45
CA GLU A 128 -14.08 60.63 16.87
C GLU A 128 -14.12 59.74 18.10
N LYS A 129 -14.97 60.08 19.08
CA LYS A 129 -15.19 59.27 20.28
C LYS A 129 -15.80 57.90 19.95
N ALA A 130 -16.82 57.87 19.10
CA ALA A 130 -17.45 56.61 18.66
C ALA A 130 -16.50 55.76 17.79
N TRP A 131 -15.54 56.37 17.09
CA TRP A 131 -14.59 55.67 16.23
C TRP A 131 -13.38 55.09 16.98
N ALA A 132 -13.09 55.54 18.20
CA ALA A 132 -11.89 55.11 18.94
C ALA A 132 -11.70 53.57 19.00
N PRO A 133 -12.73 52.75 19.33
CA PRO A 133 -12.60 51.29 19.33
C PRO A 133 -12.34 50.69 17.93
N CYS A 134 -12.90 51.30 16.89
CA CYS A 134 -12.67 50.90 15.50
C CYS A 134 -11.22 51.12 15.10
N LYS A 135 -10.62 52.23 15.54
CA LYS A 135 -9.22 52.57 15.24
C LYS A 135 -8.28 51.49 15.75
N ASP A 136 -8.42 51.10 17.01
CA ASP A 136 -7.55 50.09 17.62
C ASP A 136 -7.72 48.72 16.95
N TYR A 137 -8.97 48.30 16.71
CA TYR A 137 -9.27 47.06 15.99
C TYR A 137 -8.64 47.02 14.57
N PHE A 138 -8.78 48.10 13.79
CA PHE A 138 -8.21 48.15 12.44
C PHE A 138 -6.68 48.24 12.47
N ASN A 139 -6.09 48.91 13.47
CA ASN A 139 -4.64 48.92 13.66
C ASN A 139 -4.11 47.51 13.98
N GLU A 140 -4.78 46.76 14.85
CA GLU A 140 -4.42 45.37 15.14
C GLU A 140 -4.57 44.47 13.90
N LEU A 141 -5.64 44.66 13.13
CA LEU A 141 -5.86 43.93 11.88
C LEU A 141 -4.73 44.22 10.87
N GLU A 142 -4.32 45.48 10.75
CA GLU A 142 -3.24 45.88 9.86
C GLU A 142 -1.88 45.35 10.35
N SER A 143 -1.63 45.38 11.66
CA SER A 143 -0.45 44.75 12.28
C SER A 143 -0.39 43.25 11.97
N LYS A 144 -1.51 42.53 12.08
CA LYS A 144 -1.59 41.10 11.72
C LYS A 144 -1.34 40.85 10.25
N LYS A 145 -1.82 41.73 9.35
CA LYS A 145 -1.51 41.63 7.91
C LYS A 145 -0.03 41.82 7.65
N GLU A 146 0.61 42.81 8.29
CA GLU A 146 2.05 43.05 8.14
C GLU A 146 2.88 41.87 8.69
N GLU A 147 2.49 41.30 9.84
CA GLU A 147 3.10 40.07 10.34
C GLU A 147 2.95 38.89 9.36
N ASN A 148 1.77 38.73 8.76
CA ASN A 148 1.53 37.69 7.76
C ASN A 148 2.35 37.90 6.48
N LYS A 149 2.55 39.16 6.08
CA LYS A 149 3.44 39.52 4.97
C LYS A 149 4.87 39.07 5.27
N VAL A 150 5.43 39.46 6.42
CA VAL A 150 6.79 39.05 6.83
C VAL A 150 6.91 37.53 6.88
N LYS A 151 5.90 36.82 7.39
CA LYS A 151 5.87 35.35 7.39
C LYS A 151 5.90 34.79 5.97
N LYS A 152 5.15 35.36 5.03
CA LYS A 152 5.17 34.95 3.60
C LYS A 152 6.49 35.26 2.91
N GLU A 153 7.10 36.41 3.19
CA GLU A 153 8.44 36.74 2.67
C GLU A 153 9.49 35.74 3.16
N ASN A 154 9.40 35.28 4.41
CA ASN A 154 10.28 34.23 4.91
C ASN A 154 10.01 32.88 4.24
N LEU A 155 8.75 32.51 3.98
CA LEU A 155 8.44 31.32 3.18
C LEU A 155 9.04 31.41 1.77
N LEU A 156 9.02 32.58 1.13
CA LEU A 156 9.65 32.77 -0.18
C LEU A 156 11.16 32.55 -0.12
N LYS A 157 11.83 33.07 0.93
CA LYS A 157 13.26 32.80 1.16
C LYS A 157 13.53 31.31 1.34
N ASP A 158 12.71 30.61 2.12
CA ASP A 158 12.83 29.16 2.30
C ASP A 158 12.64 28.41 0.97
N MET A 159 11.68 28.83 0.14
CA MET A 159 11.44 28.26 -1.18
C MET A 159 12.60 28.50 -2.16
N ASP A 160 13.17 29.71 -2.20
CA ASP A 160 14.29 30.04 -3.07
C ASP A 160 15.59 29.36 -2.61
N ALA A 161 15.78 29.16 -1.31
CA ALA A 161 16.91 28.41 -0.77
C ALA A 161 16.76 26.90 -0.96
N PHE A 162 15.54 26.38 -1.12
CA PHE A 162 15.29 24.94 -1.16
C PHE A 162 16.06 24.23 -2.27
N PRO A 163 16.09 24.67 -3.54
CA PRO A 163 16.85 23.98 -4.60
C PRO A 163 18.37 23.99 -4.40
N ALA A 164 18.92 24.88 -3.57
CA ALA A 164 20.37 25.04 -3.43
C ALA A 164 21.03 23.74 -2.89
N GLY A 165 22.08 23.29 -3.58
CA GLY A 165 22.84 22.08 -3.22
C GLY A 165 22.11 20.76 -3.50
N LYS A 166 20.93 20.79 -4.11
CA LYS A 166 20.14 19.61 -4.45
C LYS A 166 20.28 19.30 -5.93
N THR A 167 20.49 18.02 -6.23
CA THR A 167 20.63 17.48 -7.57
C THR A 167 19.70 16.28 -7.72
N ALA A 168 19.43 15.88 -8.96
CA ALA A 168 18.56 14.75 -9.24
C ALA A 168 19.00 13.43 -8.55
N GLU A 169 20.29 13.32 -8.21
CA GLU A 169 20.88 12.15 -7.54
C GLU A 169 20.69 12.13 -6.02
N ASN A 170 20.57 13.31 -5.38
CA ASN A 170 20.64 13.41 -3.92
C ASN A 170 19.31 13.79 -3.24
N ILE A 171 18.30 14.21 -4.00
CA ILE A 171 16.96 14.46 -3.49
C ILE A 171 15.92 13.54 -4.12
N THR A 172 14.95 13.12 -3.30
CA THR A 172 13.82 12.29 -3.71
C THR A 172 12.57 13.11 -4.04
N VAL A 173 11.73 12.60 -4.94
CA VAL A 173 10.42 13.19 -5.27
C VAL A 173 9.56 13.42 -4.02
N ILE A 174 9.55 12.47 -3.09
CA ILE A 174 8.75 12.54 -1.85
C ILE A 174 9.18 13.72 -0.99
N GLN A 175 10.49 13.99 -0.86
CA GLN A 175 10.99 15.13 -0.11
C GLN A 175 10.54 16.46 -0.73
N ILE A 176 10.58 16.59 -2.06
CA ILE A 176 10.15 17.80 -2.77
C ILE A 176 8.64 18.01 -2.61
N VAL A 177 7.83 16.97 -2.81
CA VAL A 177 6.37 17.04 -2.70
C VAL A 177 5.95 17.40 -1.28
N ASN A 178 6.57 16.81 -0.26
CA ASN A 178 6.29 17.13 1.14
C ASN A 178 6.65 18.58 1.48
N PHE A 179 7.78 19.08 0.97
CA PHE A 179 8.16 20.48 1.13
C PHE A 179 7.13 21.43 0.50
N LEU A 180 6.76 21.20 -0.76
CA LEU A 180 5.76 22.01 -1.47
C LEU A 180 4.41 22.01 -0.76
N LYS A 181 3.97 20.86 -0.24
CA LYS A 181 2.74 20.74 0.53
C LYS A 181 2.79 21.58 1.82
N GLY A 182 3.87 21.46 2.59
CA GLY A 182 4.05 22.23 3.82
C GLY A 182 4.11 23.74 3.58
N ILE A 183 4.76 24.18 2.52
CA ILE A 183 4.79 25.58 2.09
C ILE A 183 3.39 26.07 1.73
N HIS A 184 2.62 25.30 0.94
CA HIS A 184 1.27 25.68 0.52
C HIS A 184 0.30 25.81 1.70
N ASP A 185 0.38 24.90 2.67
CA ASP A 185 -0.44 24.95 3.88
C ASP A 185 -0.13 26.19 4.73
N LYS A 186 1.15 26.52 4.92
CA LYS A 186 1.57 27.75 5.61
C LYS A 186 1.19 29.01 4.83
N TRP A 187 1.28 28.99 3.50
CA TRP A 187 0.90 30.12 2.64
C TRP A 187 -0.57 30.49 2.78
N LYS A 188 -1.44 29.47 2.92
CA LYS A 188 -2.87 29.66 3.19
C LYS A 188 -3.11 30.20 4.60
N LEU A 189 -2.38 29.70 5.59
CA LEU A 189 -2.50 30.14 6.99
C LEU A 189 -2.15 31.62 7.18
N PHE A 190 -1.14 32.12 6.47
CA PHE A 190 -0.69 33.52 6.57
C PHE A 190 -1.47 34.45 5.63
N SER A 191 -2.79 34.47 5.81
CA SER A 191 -3.73 35.30 5.07
C SER A 191 -4.74 35.93 6.04
N PRO A 192 -5.16 37.20 5.87
CA PRO A 192 -4.82 38.13 4.80
C PRO A 192 -3.46 38.85 4.97
N VAL A 193 -3.02 39.51 3.90
CA VAL A 193 -1.83 40.42 3.84
C VAL A 193 -2.27 41.81 3.35
N PRO A 194 -1.43 42.86 3.39
CA PRO A 194 -1.79 44.17 2.86
C PRO A 194 -2.11 44.10 1.35
N ASP A 195 -3.13 44.83 0.92
CA ASP A 195 -3.65 44.74 -0.45
C ASP A 195 -2.60 45.12 -1.50
N GLY A 196 -1.72 46.08 -1.18
CA GLY A 196 -0.63 46.52 -2.05
C GLY A 196 0.45 45.45 -2.27
N ASP A 197 0.62 44.52 -1.33
CA ASP A 197 1.65 43.46 -1.40
C ASP A 197 1.11 42.15 -1.99
N PHE A 198 -0.22 41.96 -1.97
CA PHE A 198 -0.85 40.69 -2.34
C PHE A 198 -0.44 40.18 -3.73
N GLN A 199 -0.44 41.06 -4.74
CA GLN A 199 -0.07 40.65 -6.11
C GLN A 199 1.41 40.29 -6.22
N ASN A 200 2.29 41.10 -5.63
CA ASN A 200 3.74 40.87 -5.67
C ASN A 200 4.09 39.55 -4.96
N LEU A 201 3.57 39.31 -3.75
CA LEU A 201 3.80 38.08 -3.01
C LEU A 201 3.34 36.84 -3.77
N ASN A 202 2.17 36.89 -4.41
CA ASN A 202 1.65 35.76 -5.19
C ASN A 202 2.45 35.49 -6.46
N ASN A 203 2.96 36.54 -7.12
CA ASN A 203 3.83 36.38 -8.28
C ASN A 203 5.16 35.74 -7.88
N SER A 204 5.80 36.25 -6.83
CA SER A 204 7.03 35.65 -6.28
C SER A 204 6.81 34.20 -5.84
N PHE A 205 5.68 33.89 -5.22
CA PHE A 205 5.34 32.50 -4.85
C PHE A 205 5.27 31.58 -6.07
N LYS A 206 4.65 32.02 -7.16
CA LYS A 206 4.59 31.25 -8.41
C LYS A 206 5.97 31.03 -9.00
N GLU A 207 6.81 32.07 -9.02
CA GLU A 207 8.18 32.00 -9.53
C GLU A 207 9.04 31.03 -8.72
N SER A 208 9.08 31.16 -7.38
CA SER A 208 9.84 30.25 -6.52
C SER A 208 9.29 28.82 -6.60
N ARG A 209 7.97 28.65 -6.70
CA ARG A 209 7.36 27.32 -6.91
C ARG A 209 7.78 26.70 -8.25
N ASN A 210 7.85 27.49 -9.31
CA ASN A 210 8.27 26.99 -10.62
C ASN A 210 9.71 26.47 -10.59
N LYS A 211 10.63 27.14 -9.88
CA LYS A 211 12.01 26.65 -9.70
C LYS A 211 12.05 25.29 -8.99
N ILE A 212 11.23 25.10 -7.96
CA ILE A 212 11.13 23.82 -7.24
C ILE A 212 10.49 22.74 -8.13
N ASN A 213 9.49 23.09 -8.92
CA ASN A 213 8.87 22.16 -9.88
C ASN A 213 9.86 21.75 -10.99
N GLN A 214 10.74 22.65 -11.44
CA GLN A 214 11.82 22.29 -12.38
C GLN A 214 12.76 21.26 -11.78
N LEU A 215 13.18 21.43 -10.52
CA LEU A 215 13.97 20.42 -9.81
C LEU A 215 13.20 19.08 -9.69
N LEU A 216 11.90 19.12 -9.44
CA LEU A 216 11.06 17.91 -9.43
C LEU A 216 11.06 17.21 -10.79
N GLU A 217 10.88 17.95 -11.88
CA GLU A 217 10.92 17.41 -13.25
C GLU A 217 12.30 16.82 -13.58
N GLU A 218 13.40 17.43 -13.13
CA GLU A 218 14.76 16.90 -13.29
C GLU A 218 14.95 15.58 -12.54
N VAL A 219 14.48 15.48 -11.29
CA VAL A 219 14.53 14.25 -10.50
C VAL A 219 13.68 13.14 -11.14
N GLU A 220 12.46 13.46 -11.58
CA GLU A 220 11.59 12.51 -12.27
C GLU A 220 12.21 12.01 -13.58
N LYS A 221 12.85 12.90 -14.35
CA LYS A 221 13.58 12.55 -15.59
C LYS A 221 14.81 11.69 -15.30
N PHE A 222 15.55 11.96 -14.24
CA PHE A 222 16.69 11.14 -13.82
C PHE A 222 16.25 9.73 -13.39
N ASN A 223 15.23 9.63 -12.53
CA ASN A 223 14.64 8.35 -12.14
C ASN A 223 14.15 7.57 -13.36
N ARG A 224 13.49 8.24 -14.29
CA ARG A 224 13.06 7.66 -15.56
C ARG A 224 14.23 7.09 -16.35
N GLY A 225 15.30 7.86 -16.55
CA GLY A 225 16.47 7.39 -17.31
C GLY A 225 17.11 6.16 -16.68
N ASN A 226 17.22 6.11 -15.35
CA ASN A 226 17.73 4.94 -14.65
C ASN A 226 16.80 3.73 -14.76
N LYS A 227 15.48 3.94 -14.67
CA LYS A 227 14.49 2.87 -14.89
C LYS A 227 14.56 2.33 -16.32
N GLU A 228 14.61 3.19 -17.32
CA GLU A 228 14.77 2.81 -18.73
C GLU A 228 16.09 2.04 -18.96
N ALA A 229 17.19 2.45 -18.32
CA ALA A 229 18.46 1.74 -18.38
C ALA A 229 18.38 0.33 -17.74
N ILE A 230 17.69 0.19 -16.60
CA ILE A 230 17.45 -1.11 -15.97
C ILE A 230 16.64 -2.02 -16.91
N ILE A 231 15.58 -1.50 -17.53
CA ILE A 231 14.78 -2.28 -18.49
C ILE A 231 15.66 -2.76 -19.65
N ALA A 232 16.44 -1.87 -20.25
CA ALA A 232 17.35 -2.22 -21.34
C ALA A 232 18.40 -3.27 -20.92
N GLU A 233 18.87 -3.21 -19.66
CA GLU A 233 19.76 -4.22 -19.11
C GLU A 233 19.06 -5.58 -19.01
N VAL A 234 17.82 -5.64 -18.48
CA VAL A 234 17.04 -6.88 -18.42
C VAL A 234 16.80 -7.45 -19.82
N GLU A 235 16.43 -6.60 -20.80
CA GLU A 235 16.21 -7.02 -22.18
C GLU A 235 17.46 -7.61 -22.85
N SER A 236 18.65 -7.19 -22.39
CA SER A 236 19.93 -7.67 -22.91
C SER A 236 20.43 -8.98 -22.27
N LEU A 237 19.77 -9.46 -21.20
CA LEU A 237 20.15 -10.69 -20.51
C LEU A 237 19.92 -11.93 -21.40
N SER A 238 20.78 -12.94 -21.22
CA SER A 238 20.70 -14.17 -22.02
C SER A 238 19.51 -15.02 -21.62
N LYS A 239 18.73 -15.46 -22.61
CA LYS A 239 17.66 -16.44 -22.41
C LYS A 239 18.16 -17.89 -22.40
N GLU A 240 19.46 -18.12 -22.62
CA GLU A 240 20.08 -19.45 -22.57
C GLU A 240 20.62 -19.78 -21.17
N ASP A 241 21.12 -18.78 -20.44
CA ASP A 241 21.56 -18.90 -19.04
C ASP A 241 20.51 -18.23 -18.13
N ILE A 242 19.38 -18.92 -17.98
CA ILE A 242 18.21 -18.41 -17.28
C ILE A 242 18.48 -18.23 -15.79
N ASP A 243 19.27 -19.11 -15.17
CA ASP A 243 19.56 -19.01 -13.74
C ASP A 243 20.43 -17.81 -13.40
N ALA A 244 21.50 -17.56 -14.17
CA ALA A 244 22.31 -16.36 -13.98
C ALA A 244 21.51 -15.09 -14.28
N SER A 245 20.69 -15.11 -15.34
CA SER A 245 19.84 -13.97 -15.72
C SER A 245 18.79 -13.66 -14.65
N VAL A 246 18.13 -14.67 -14.08
CA VAL A 246 17.17 -14.47 -12.98
C VAL A 246 17.84 -13.95 -11.72
N ALA A 247 19.07 -14.38 -11.41
CA ALA A 247 19.84 -13.81 -10.31
C ALA A 247 20.13 -12.32 -10.55
N ARG A 248 20.56 -11.94 -11.75
CA ARG A 248 20.80 -10.53 -12.12
C ARG A 248 19.52 -9.69 -12.09
N ILE A 249 18.40 -10.24 -12.57
CA ILE A 249 17.08 -9.57 -12.51
C ILE A 249 16.70 -9.24 -11.07
N ARG A 250 16.99 -10.12 -10.09
CA ARG A 250 16.70 -9.83 -8.67
C ARG A 250 17.50 -8.64 -8.15
N GLU A 251 18.78 -8.54 -8.49
CA GLU A 251 19.61 -7.37 -8.13
C GLU A 251 19.09 -6.08 -8.76
N LEU A 252 18.64 -6.16 -10.01
CA LEU A 252 18.02 -5.04 -10.73
C LEU A 252 16.67 -4.65 -10.13
N GLN A 253 15.86 -5.61 -9.69
CA GLN A 253 14.60 -5.37 -8.97
C GLN A 253 14.85 -4.67 -7.62
N ASP A 254 15.90 -5.04 -6.90
CA ASP A 254 16.27 -4.36 -5.66
C ASP A 254 16.71 -2.92 -5.94
N THR A 255 17.52 -2.71 -6.99
CA THR A 255 17.90 -1.36 -7.44
C THR A 255 16.67 -0.55 -7.85
N TRP A 256 15.75 -1.13 -8.61
CA TRP A 256 14.49 -0.50 -9.03
C TRP A 256 13.65 0.00 -7.84
N ARG A 257 13.57 -0.77 -6.76
CA ARG A 257 12.82 -0.38 -5.54
C ARG A 257 13.42 0.83 -4.83
N THR A 258 14.72 1.07 -4.99
CA THR A 258 15.37 2.26 -4.43
C THR A 258 15.14 3.53 -5.25
N LEU A 259 14.79 3.37 -6.54
CA LEU A 259 14.49 4.50 -7.42
C LEU A 259 13.13 5.11 -7.08
N GLY A 260 13.08 6.43 -7.16
CA GLY A 260 11.83 7.17 -7.01
C GLY A 260 10.90 7.04 -8.22
N PRO A 261 9.71 7.64 -8.15
CA PRO A 261 8.78 7.68 -9.27
C PRO A 261 9.36 8.51 -10.44
N ALA A 262 9.00 8.10 -11.66
CA ALA A 262 9.36 8.72 -12.94
C ALA A 262 8.29 9.73 -13.45
N GLY A 263 7.45 10.23 -12.54
CA GLY A 263 6.36 11.15 -12.83
C GLY A 263 5.01 10.49 -13.05
N LYS A 264 3.92 11.18 -12.67
CA LYS A 264 2.57 10.59 -12.54
C LYS A 264 2.02 9.94 -13.82
N LYS A 265 2.40 10.43 -15.00
CA LYS A 265 1.88 9.95 -16.28
C LYS A 265 2.64 8.74 -16.83
N LEU A 266 3.97 8.74 -16.70
CA LEU A 266 4.86 7.76 -17.32
C LEU A 266 5.21 6.60 -16.38
N ASP A 267 5.18 6.83 -15.07
CA ASP A 267 5.56 5.81 -14.08
C ASP A 267 4.74 4.51 -14.22
N PRO A 268 3.40 4.52 -14.45
CA PRO A 268 2.64 3.29 -14.66
C PRO A 268 3.12 2.49 -15.88
N GLU A 269 3.35 3.16 -17.01
CA GLU A 269 3.79 2.54 -18.27
C GLU A 269 5.19 1.92 -18.12
N ILE A 270 6.11 2.65 -17.47
CA ILE A 270 7.47 2.17 -17.22
C ILE A 270 7.48 0.96 -16.27
N ASN A 271 6.66 1.00 -15.20
CA ASN A 271 6.55 -0.10 -14.26
C ASN A 271 5.92 -1.35 -14.91
N GLU A 272 4.92 -1.17 -15.79
CA GLU A 272 4.32 -2.25 -16.56
C GLU A 272 5.34 -2.87 -17.53
N ASN A 273 6.10 -2.05 -18.25
CA ASN A 273 7.14 -2.55 -19.15
C ASN A 273 8.19 -3.38 -18.39
N PHE A 274 8.70 -2.87 -17.27
CA PHE A 274 9.66 -3.61 -16.44
C PHE A 274 9.11 -4.95 -15.94
N ALA A 275 7.84 -4.99 -15.50
CA ALA A 275 7.19 -6.22 -15.10
C ALA A 275 7.10 -7.22 -16.26
N ASN A 276 6.68 -6.76 -17.44
CA ASN A 276 6.56 -7.60 -18.63
C ASN A 276 7.91 -8.23 -19.03
N VAL A 277 9.00 -7.44 -19.06
CA VAL A 277 10.32 -7.97 -19.41
C VAL A 277 10.80 -8.98 -18.36
N CYS A 278 10.60 -8.73 -17.07
CA CYS A 278 10.93 -9.70 -16.02
C CYS A 278 10.12 -11.00 -16.15
N ASP A 279 8.81 -10.89 -16.45
CA ASP A 279 7.90 -12.03 -16.57
C ASP A 279 8.28 -12.96 -17.73
N GLU A 280 8.92 -12.45 -18.80
CA GLU A 280 9.42 -13.31 -19.87
C GLU A 280 10.46 -14.32 -19.38
N PHE A 281 11.41 -13.90 -18.54
CA PHE A 281 12.43 -14.79 -17.98
C PHE A 281 11.85 -15.77 -16.99
N LEU A 282 10.92 -15.33 -16.14
CA LEU A 282 10.24 -16.21 -15.18
C LEU A 282 9.44 -17.30 -15.89
N LYS A 283 8.74 -16.98 -16.98
CA LYS A 283 8.02 -17.98 -17.79
C LYS A 283 8.95 -19.04 -18.39
N ILE A 284 10.15 -18.65 -18.83
CA ILE A 284 11.13 -19.61 -19.35
C ILE A 284 11.62 -20.51 -18.21
N LYS A 285 11.97 -19.93 -17.06
CA LYS A 285 12.40 -20.69 -15.89
C LYS A 285 11.35 -21.68 -15.39
N ASP A 286 10.08 -21.25 -15.35
CA ASP A 286 8.97 -22.12 -14.94
C ASP A 286 8.78 -23.26 -15.94
N LYS A 287 8.94 -22.99 -17.25
CA LYS A 287 8.87 -24.01 -18.29
C LYS A 287 10.01 -25.03 -18.17
N GLU A 288 11.24 -24.60 -17.98
CA GLU A 288 12.40 -25.50 -17.75
C GLU A 288 12.18 -26.38 -16.51
N LEU A 289 11.63 -25.80 -15.43
CA LEU A 289 11.31 -26.54 -14.22
C LEU A 289 10.23 -27.62 -14.46
N ASP A 290 9.17 -27.28 -15.19
CA ASP A 290 8.10 -28.22 -15.51
C ASP A 290 8.56 -29.34 -16.47
N GLU A 291 9.43 -29.02 -17.43
CA GLU A 291 10.07 -30.02 -18.30
C GLU A 291 10.93 -31.00 -17.48
N SER A 292 11.77 -30.49 -16.56
CA SER A 292 12.57 -31.33 -15.68
C SER A 292 11.71 -32.18 -14.74
N ARG A 293 10.59 -31.66 -14.23
CA ARG A 293 9.62 -32.45 -13.46
C ARG A 293 9.02 -33.58 -14.28
N GLY A 294 8.64 -33.32 -15.53
CA GLY A 294 8.16 -34.34 -16.45
C GLY A 294 9.20 -35.44 -16.70
N LEU A 295 10.47 -35.06 -16.92
CA LEU A 295 11.58 -36.01 -17.06
C LEU A 295 11.79 -36.84 -15.79
N MET A 296 11.75 -36.22 -14.62
CA MET A 296 11.83 -36.94 -13.34
C MET A 296 10.69 -37.97 -13.18
N GLU A 297 9.45 -37.61 -13.54
CA GLU A 297 8.33 -38.54 -13.49
C GLU A 297 8.51 -39.72 -14.44
N LEU A 298 9.03 -39.48 -15.64
CA LEU A 298 9.40 -40.54 -16.59
C LEU A 298 10.50 -41.46 -16.03
N ILE A 299 11.55 -40.90 -15.42
CA ILE A 299 12.61 -41.70 -14.78
C ILE A 299 12.02 -42.59 -13.67
N ILE A 300 11.14 -42.05 -12.83
CA ILE A 300 10.48 -42.81 -11.76
C ILE A 300 9.60 -43.92 -12.34
N LYS A 301 8.91 -43.64 -13.45
CA LYS A 301 8.08 -44.64 -14.14
C LYS A 301 8.95 -45.77 -14.71
N ASP A 302 10.00 -45.44 -15.45
CA ASP A 302 10.91 -46.42 -16.05
C ASP A 302 11.58 -47.28 -14.97
N LEU A 303 11.91 -46.70 -13.82
CA LEU A 303 12.40 -47.44 -12.65
C LEU A 303 11.36 -48.44 -12.14
N ARG A 304 10.12 -48.00 -11.94
CA ARG A 304 9.03 -48.87 -11.45
C ARG A 304 8.71 -50.00 -12.41
N ASP A 305 8.72 -49.71 -13.71
CA ASP A 305 8.46 -50.66 -14.79
C ASP A 305 9.68 -51.58 -15.04
N LYS A 306 10.76 -51.45 -14.25
CA LYS A 306 12.02 -52.21 -14.35
C LYS A 306 12.71 -52.06 -15.71
N VAL A 307 12.45 -50.96 -16.42
CA VAL A 307 13.09 -50.62 -17.70
C VAL A 307 14.54 -50.16 -17.46
N ILE A 308 14.77 -49.45 -16.35
CA ILE A 308 16.10 -48.98 -15.94
C ILE A 308 16.48 -49.46 -14.54
N ALA A 309 17.78 -49.57 -14.29
CA ALA A 309 18.31 -49.91 -12.97
C ALA A 309 18.34 -48.67 -12.04
N PRO A 310 18.31 -48.84 -10.70
CA PRO A 310 18.38 -47.72 -9.75
C PRO A 310 19.58 -46.80 -9.96
N GLY A 311 20.75 -47.36 -10.27
CA GLY A 311 21.95 -46.55 -10.53
C GLY A 311 21.85 -45.71 -11.80
N GLU A 312 21.19 -46.23 -12.85
CA GLU A 312 20.93 -45.46 -14.08
C GLU A 312 19.89 -44.36 -13.83
N ALA A 313 18.86 -44.65 -13.02
CA ALA A 313 17.87 -43.65 -12.61
C ALA A 313 18.53 -42.51 -11.83
N GLU A 314 19.46 -42.81 -10.91
CA GLU A 314 20.20 -41.80 -10.16
C GLU A 314 21.09 -40.92 -11.05
N LEU A 315 21.75 -41.53 -12.06
CA LEU A 315 22.54 -40.79 -13.05
C LEU A 315 21.66 -39.85 -13.86
N LYS A 316 20.55 -40.34 -14.44
CA LYS A 316 19.61 -39.49 -15.20
C LYS A 316 19.00 -38.38 -14.35
N PHE A 317 18.71 -38.63 -13.07
CA PHE A 317 18.21 -37.60 -12.16
C PHE A 317 19.29 -36.56 -11.83
N SER A 318 20.58 -36.93 -11.79
CA SER A 318 21.67 -35.99 -11.51
C SER A 318 21.86 -34.94 -12.60
N GLU A 319 21.47 -35.26 -13.85
CA GLU A 319 21.47 -34.31 -14.97
C GLU A 319 20.37 -33.23 -14.83
N LEU A 320 19.37 -33.46 -13.99
CA LEU A 320 18.32 -32.48 -13.66
C LEU A 320 18.79 -31.56 -12.53
N GLU A 321 19.77 -30.69 -12.82
CA GLU A 321 20.42 -29.82 -11.84
C GLU A 321 19.42 -28.89 -11.10
N ASN A 322 18.42 -28.37 -11.82
CA ASN A 322 17.38 -27.48 -11.30
C ASN A 322 16.42 -28.12 -10.28
N LEU A 323 16.40 -29.46 -10.18
CA LEU A 323 15.62 -30.21 -9.17
C LEU A 323 16.47 -30.66 -7.98
N GLN A 324 17.76 -30.36 -7.97
CA GLN A 324 18.63 -30.72 -6.85
C GLN A 324 18.31 -29.86 -5.62
N GLY A 325 18.26 -30.48 -4.45
CA GLY A 325 17.97 -29.81 -3.18
C GLY A 325 16.50 -29.44 -2.96
N THR A 326 15.62 -29.71 -3.92
CA THR A 326 14.18 -29.40 -3.82
C THR A 326 13.37 -30.57 -3.24
N ASP A 327 12.06 -30.37 -3.06
CA ASP A 327 11.15 -31.44 -2.62
C ASP A 327 11.00 -32.55 -3.68
N GLU A 328 11.21 -32.23 -4.95
CA GLU A 328 11.29 -33.18 -6.06
C GLU A 328 12.42 -34.19 -5.83
N GLN A 329 13.61 -33.77 -5.41
CA GLN A 329 14.69 -34.70 -5.05
C GLN A 329 14.29 -35.65 -3.90
N LYS A 330 13.54 -35.15 -2.91
CA LYS A 330 13.04 -36.01 -1.81
C LYS A 330 12.05 -37.05 -2.33
N LYS A 331 11.16 -36.67 -3.25
CA LYS A 331 10.22 -37.58 -3.91
C LYS A 331 10.96 -38.64 -4.73
N PHE A 332 11.98 -38.25 -5.50
CA PHE A 332 12.82 -39.18 -6.25
C PHE A 332 13.52 -40.20 -5.34
N ARG A 333 14.20 -39.74 -4.29
CA ARG A 333 14.85 -40.62 -3.30
C ARG A 333 13.88 -41.56 -2.58
N LYS A 334 12.62 -41.13 -2.40
CA LYS A 334 11.58 -42.02 -1.87
C LYS A 334 11.25 -43.12 -2.89
N ALA A 335 11.08 -42.80 -4.17
CA ALA A 335 10.81 -43.79 -5.20
C ALA A 335 11.92 -44.86 -5.33
N ILE A 336 13.19 -44.45 -5.22
CA ILE A 336 14.33 -45.39 -5.21
C ILE A 336 14.25 -46.36 -4.02
N ARG A 337 13.95 -45.86 -2.82
CA ARG A 337 13.79 -46.70 -1.62
C ARG A 337 12.60 -47.65 -1.72
N ASP A 338 11.47 -47.15 -2.22
CA ASP A 338 10.26 -47.95 -2.41
C ASP A 338 10.54 -49.08 -3.42
N PHE A 339 11.27 -48.80 -4.51
CA PHE A 339 11.70 -49.81 -5.48
C PHE A 339 12.64 -50.86 -4.87
N ALA A 340 13.64 -50.44 -4.08
CA ALA A 340 14.56 -51.35 -3.41
C ALA A 340 13.82 -52.28 -2.42
N MET A 341 12.81 -51.75 -1.71
CA MET A 341 11.96 -52.55 -0.82
C MET A 341 11.11 -53.55 -1.61
N LEU A 342 10.54 -53.15 -2.76
CA LEU A 342 9.80 -54.06 -3.64
C LEU A 342 10.69 -55.20 -4.15
N GLN A 343 11.90 -54.91 -4.66
CA GLN A 343 12.83 -55.95 -5.10
C GLN A 343 13.22 -56.91 -3.97
N LYS A 344 13.43 -56.41 -2.75
CA LYS A 344 13.74 -57.26 -1.59
C LYS A 344 12.56 -58.19 -1.28
N ASN A 345 11.33 -57.68 -1.33
CA ASN A 345 10.13 -58.46 -1.09
C ASN A 345 9.90 -59.51 -2.20
N GLU A 346 10.12 -59.16 -3.46
CA GLU A 346 10.06 -60.11 -4.58
C GLU A 346 11.06 -61.26 -4.41
N LYS A 347 12.33 -60.94 -4.10
CA LYS A 347 13.36 -61.97 -3.81
C LYS A 347 12.99 -62.85 -2.63
N ALA A 348 12.41 -62.28 -1.57
CA ALA A 348 11.93 -63.05 -0.42
C ALA A 348 10.78 -63.99 -0.81
N GLN A 349 9.85 -63.53 -1.66
CA GLN A 349 8.76 -64.36 -2.18
C GLN A 349 9.27 -65.47 -3.10
N GLU A 350 10.25 -65.20 -3.96
CA GLU A 350 10.90 -66.21 -4.81
C GLU A 350 11.58 -67.30 -3.98
N LYS A 351 12.34 -66.91 -2.93
CA LYS A 351 12.91 -67.86 -1.97
C LYS A 351 11.84 -68.68 -1.23
N LEU A 352 10.78 -68.03 -0.78
CA LEU A 352 9.69 -68.74 -0.11
C LEU A 352 9.04 -69.77 -1.05
N LYS A 353 8.91 -69.44 -2.33
CA LYS A 353 8.38 -70.34 -3.35
C LYS A 353 9.32 -71.52 -3.60
N SER A 354 10.65 -71.31 -3.67
CA SER A 354 11.59 -72.42 -3.84
C SER A 354 11.57 -73.39 -2.66
N TYR A 355 11.40 -72.90 -1.42
CA TYR A 355 11.22 -73.77 -0.25
C TYR A 355 9.87 -74.52 -0.25
N GLN A 356 8.82 -73.95 -0.84
CA GLN A 356 7.55 -74.66 -1.04
C GLN A 356 7.74 -75.81 -2.03
N GLU A 357 8.40 -75.56 -3.16
CA GLU A 357 8.71 -76.57 -4.18
C GLU A 357 9.58 -77.70 -3.59
N LEU A 358 10.61 -77.38 -2.80
CA LEU A 358 11.41 -78.36 -2.06
C LEU A 358 10.56 -79.28 -1.17
N PHE A 359 9.67 -78.69 -0.36
CA PHE A 359 8.83 -79.47 0.55
C PHE A 359 7.83 -80.35 -0.20
N GLU A 360 7.29 -79.88 -1.32
CA GLU A 360 6.42 -80.68 -2.18
C GLU A 360 7.17 -81.88 -2.77
N GLU A 361 8.37 -81.69 -3.33
CA GLU A 361 9.20 -82.78 -3.86
C GLU A 361 9.58 -83.81 -2.79
N LEU A 362 10.00 -83.36 -1.61
CA LEU A 362 10.36 -84.23 -0.48
C LEU A 362 9.19 -85.14 -0.08
N ILE A 363 7.97 -84.60 -0.05
CA ILE A 363 6.78 -85.36 0.38
C ILE A 363 6.27 -86.31 -0.71
N GLU A 364 6.41 -85.96 -1.99
CA GLU A 364 5.97 -86.81 -3.12
C GLU A 364 6.95 -87.94 -3.43
N SER A 365 8.22 -87.59 -3.56
CA SER A 365 9.23 -88.42 -4.21
C SER A 365 10.27 -88.95 -3.23
N GLY A 366 10.35 -88.36 -2.03
CA GLY A 366 11.35 -88.70 -1.01
C GLY A 366 12.69 -88.02 -1.26
N SER A 367 13.53 -87.98 -0.21
CA SER A 367 14.86 -87.35 -0.20
C SER A 367 15.75 -87.75 -1.39
N ASP A 368 15.78 -89.04 -1.75
CA ASP A 368 16.66 -89.60 -2.78
C ASP A 368 16.40 -89.06 -4.21
N LYS A 369 15.29 -88.36 -4.42
CA LYS A 369 14.84 -87.89 -5.75
C LYS A 369 14.69 -86.37 -5.83
N VAL A 370 15.01 -85.64 -4.78
CA VAL A 370 14.94 -84.17 -4.77
C VAL A 370 16.09 -83.59 -5.58
N SER A 371 15.79 -82.57 -6.36
CA SER A 371 16.81 -81.87 -7.14
C SER A 371 17.79 -81.13 -6.23
N GLU A 372 19.10 -81.33 -6.40
CA GLU A 372 20.13 -80.66 -5.57
C GLU A 372 19.99 -79.13 -5.59
N GLU A 373 19.46 -78.56 -6.68
CA GLU A 373 19.21 -77.12 -6.86
C GLU A 373 18.14 -76.53 -5.91
N LEU A 374 17.23 -77.37 -5.38
CA LEU A 374 16.19 -76.93 -4.44
C LEU A 374 16.66 -76.94 -2.98
N ILE A 375 17.82 -77.55 -2.70
CA ILE A 375 18.35 -77.67 -1.35
C ILE A 375 18.94 -76.31 -0.92
N PRO A 376 18.46 -75.68 0.17
CA PRO A 376 18.94 -74.38 0.60
C PRO A 376 20.40 -74.47 1.07
N GLU A 377 21.22 -73.46 0.76
CA GLU A 377 22.65 -73.42 1.14
C GLU A 377 22.91 -73.54 2.65
N PHE A 378 21.93 -73.18 3.49
CA PHE A 378 22.06 -73.27 4.94
C PHE A 378 21.83 -74.69 5.50
N VAL A 379 21.38 -75.62 4.67
CA VAL A 379 21.26 -77.05 5.03
C VAL A 379 22.65 -77.65 5.01
N ASN A 380 23.19 -77.96 6.19
CA ASN A 380 24.57 -78.36 6.37
C ASN A 380 24.70 -79.68 7.11
N GLY A 381 25.31 -80.66 6.45
CA GLY A 381 25.65 -81.96 7.04
C GLY A 381 24.49 -82.95 7.06
N LYS A 382 24.84 -84.24 7.10
CA LYS A 382 23.87 -85.34 7.21
C LYS A 382 23.64 -85.65 8.71
N PRO A 383 22.39 -85.79 9.18
CA PRO A 383 22.14 -86.16 10.57
C PRO A 383 22.75 -87.54 10.89
N GLU A 384 23.19 -87.73 12.14
CA GLU A 384 23.76 -89.00 12.63
C GLU A 384 22.78 -90.16 12.46
N GLU A 385 21.49 -89.89 12.74
CA GLU A 385 20.39 -90.83 12.52
C GLU A 385 19.30 -90.14 11.67
N PRO A 386 19.14 -90.52 10.39
CA PRO A 386 18.09 -89.95 9.55
C PRO A 386 16.72 -90.48 9.98
N MET A 387 15.76 -89.58 10.15
CA MET A 387 14.39 -89.91 10.56
C MET A 387 13.47 -90.15 9.37
N ASP A 388 12.30 -90.75 9.60
CA ASP A 388 11.25 -90.91 8.59
C ASP A 388 10.72 -89.53 8.13
N ILE A 389 10.38 -89.38 6.85
CA ILE A 389 9.86 -88.10 6.30
C ILE A 389 8.59 -87.61 7.01
N ASN A 390 7.70 -88.52 7.45
CA ASN A 390 6.51 -88.13 8.20
C ASN A 390 6.89 -87.65 9.59
N GLU A 391 7.88 -88.26 10.22
CA GLU A 391 8.41 -87.81 11.50
C GLU A 391 9.07 -86.42 11.39
N ALA A 392 9.94 -86.21 10.39
CA ALA A 392 10.55 -84.92 10.12
C ALA A 392 9.50 -83.83 9.84
N SER A 393 8.47 -84.17 9.05
CA SER A 393 7.35 -83.27 8.75
C SER A 393 6.54 -82.91 9.99
N ILE A 394 6.18 -83.90 10.82
CA ILE A 394 5.44 -83.68 12.07
C ILE A 394 6.23 -82.77 13.01
N ARG A 395 7.53 -83.02 13.18
CA ARG A 395 8.41 -82.18 14.01
C ARG A 395 8.48 -80.74 13.50
N PHE A 396 8.63 -80.53 12.19
CA PHE A 396 8.62 -79.18 11.60
C PHE A 396 7.28 -78.46 11.76
N GLN A 397 6.15 -79.16 11.57
CA GLN A 397 4.82 -78.61 11.80
C GLN A 397 4.62 -78.20 13.27
N MET A 398 5.10 -79.01 14.21
CA MET A 398 5.06 -78.69 15.64
C MET A 398 5.96 -77.50 15.99
N PHE A 399 7.14 -77.40 15.38
CA PHE A 399 8.04 -76.25 15.52
C PHE A 399 7.38 -74.95 15.05
N ALA A 400 6.64 -75.00 13.93
CA ALA A 400 5.84 -73.87 13.46
C ALA A 400 4.60 -73.59 14.34
N GLY A 401 4.36 -74.34 15.42
CA GLY A 401 3.21 -74.17 16.31
C GLY A 401 1.89 -74.52 15.63
N LEU A 402 1.89 -75.53 14.75
CA LEU A 402 0.68 -76.13 14.18
C LEU A 402 0.35 -77.45 14.88
N ASP A 403 -0.92 -77.85 14.81
CA ASP A 403 -1.29 -79.22 15.16
C ASP A 403 -0.85 -80.14 14.01
N PRO A 404 0.09 -81.07 14.24
CA PRO A 404 0.74 -81.81 13.16
C PRO A 404 -0.21 -82.81 12.49
N VAL A 405 -0.12 -82.85 11.17
CA VAL A 405 -0.80 -83.78 10.27
C VAL A 405 0.20 -84.83 9.80
N GLY A 406 -0.20 -86.10 9.93
CA GLY A 406 0.57 -87.27 9.54
C GLY A 406 -0.04 -88.55 10.12
N PRO A 407 0.65 -89.70 10.00
CA PRO A 407 0.16 -90.97 10.54
C PRO A 407 -0.12 -90.86 12.05
N LYS A 408 -1.34 -91.22 12.48
CA LYS A 408 -1.84 -90.99 13.86
C LYS A 408 -0.91 -91.52 14.97
N GLU A 409 -0.31 -92.69 14.74
CA GLU A 409 0.62 -93.31 15.66
C GLU A 409 1.91 -92.49 15.81
N MET A 410 2.49 -92.02 14.70
CA MET A 410 3.68 -91.16 14.69
C MET A 410 3.38 -89.79 15.31
N VAL A 411 2.23 -89.18 14.99
CA VAL A 411 1.82 -87.90 15.59
C VAL A 411 1.76 -88.00 17.11
N SER A 412 1.16 -89.08 17.63
CA SER A 412 1.03 -89.29 19.08
C SER A 412 2.39 -89.52 19.75
N ARG A 413 3.27 -90.31 19.11
CA ARG A 413 4.63 -90.59 19.58
C ARG A 413 5.47 -89.31 19.64
N VAL A 414 5.57 -88.57 18.54
CA VAL A 414 6.38 -87.35 18.44
C VAL A 414 5.85 -86.27 19.39
N LYS A 415 4.52 -86.11 19.51
CA LYS A 415 3.94 -85.18 20.50
C LYS A 415 4.40 -85.47 21.93
N PHE A 416 4.44 -86.74 22.31
CA PHE A 416 4.87 -87.16 23.64
C PHE A 416 6.37 -86.91 23.85
N GLU A 417 7.21 -87.19 22.85
CA GLU A 417 8.66 -86.93 22.88
C GLU A 417 8.97 -85.43 22.99
N GLU A 418 8.33 -84.59 22.17
CA GLU A 418 8.50 -83.14 22.20
C GLU A 418 8.02 -82.51 23.53
N LEU A 419 6.98 -83.07 24.15
CA LEU A 419 6.54 -82.67 25.49
C LEU A 419 7.61 -83.01 26.54
N LYS A 420 8.24 -84.18 26.44
CA LYS A 420 9.33 -84.58 27.35
C LYS A 420 10.54 -83.66 27.20
N ASN A 421 10.93 -83.32 25.97
CA ASN A 421 12.10 -82.49 25.67
C ASN A 421 11.92 -81.02 26.07
N ARG A 422 10.67 -80.50 26.06
CA ARG A 422 10.36 -79.13 26.55
C ARG A 422 10.67 -78.90 28.03
N PHE A 423 10.69 -79.94 28.85
CA PHE A 423 11.04 -79.82 30.27
C PHE A 423 12.57 -79.78 30.51
N THR A 424 13.38 -80.08 29.49
CA THR A 424 14.83 -80.25 29.62
C THR A 424 15.66 -79.17 28.92
N GLU A 425 15.14 -78.49 27.89
CA GLU A 425 15.90 -77.51 27.11
C GLU A 425 15.85 -76.08 27.70
N LYS A 426 17.02 -75.44 27.88
CA LYS A 426 17.16 -74.01 28.21
C LYS A 426 17.64 -73.24 26.98
N SER A 427 16.99 -72.11 26.70
CA SER A 427 17.38 -71.11 25.67
C SER A 427 17.69 -71.71 24.29
N ILE A 428 16.67 -71.83 23.47
CA ILE A 428 16.76 -72.39 22.12
C ILE A 428 16.95 -71.26 21.10
N ASP A 429 17.98 -71.35 20.27
CA ASP A 429 18.07 -70.51 19.06
C ASP A 429 17.11 -71.05 17.99
N MET A 430 16.08 -70.26 17.68
CA MET A 430 15.05 -70.62 16.72
C MET A 430 15.59 -70.74 15.29
N ASN A 431 16.69 -70.04 14.95
CA ASN A 431 17.32 -70.14 13.63
C ASN A 431 18.11 -71.44 13.49
N GLU A 432 18.80 -71.87 14.55
CA GLU A 432 19.50 -73.17 14.56
C GLU A 432 18.52 -74.33 14.45
N LYS A 433 17.40 -74.27 15.20
CA LYS A 433 16.33 -75.28 15.07
C LYS A 433 15.68 -75.30 13.69
N LEU A 434 15.48 -74.13 13.06
CA LEU A 434 14.96 -74.09 11.70
C LEU A 434 15.88 -74.83 10.74
N LYS A 435 17.20 -74.58 10.82
CA LYS A 435 18.20 -75.28 10.01
C LYS A 435 18.20 -76.78 10.28
N GLU A 436 18.10 -77.19 11.54
CA GLU A 436 18.01 -78.60 11.93
C GLU A 436 16.77 -79.28 11.32
N HIS A 437 15.61 -78.64 11.39
CA HIS A 437 14.39 -79.19 10.78
C HIS A 437 14.50 -79.29 9.25
N PHE A 438 15.03 -78.27 8.57
CA PHE A 438 15.28 -78.35 7.12
C PHE A 438 16.27 -79.47 6.78
N THR A 439 17.32 -79.65 7.59
CA THR A 439 18.31 -80.72 7.42
C THR A 439 17.68 -82.11 7.59
N ASN A 440 16.89 -82.30 8.65
CA ASN A 440 16.17 -83.54 8.91
C ASN A 440 15.13 -83.86 7.83
N LEU A 441 14.48 -82.85 7.25
CA LEU A 441 13.57 -83.00 6.12
C LEU A 441 14.33 -83.44 4.86
N VAL A 442 15.41 -82.73 4.51
CA VAL A 442 16.21 -82.99 3.30
C VAL A 442 16.86 -84.37 3.34
N TYR A 443 17.34 -84.86 4.49
CA TYR A 443 17.97 -86.17 4.65
C TYR A 443 17.05 -87.26 5.23
N SER A 444 15.74 -87.03 5.22
CA SER A 444 14.76 -88.00 5.72
C SER A 444 14.72 -89.27 4.88
N THR A 445 14.24 -90.36 5.48
CA THR A 445 14.06 -91.65 4.81
C THR A 445 12.59 -91.90 4.49
N GLY A 446 12.34 -92.65 3.42
CA GLY A 446 11.00 -93.06 3.00
C GLY A 446 10.24 -92.00 2.21
N THR A 447 8.96 -92.27 1.96
CA THR A 447 8.03 -91.35 1.30
C THR A 447 6.72 -91.27 2.10
N ALA A 448 6.03 -90.14 2.02
CA ALA A 448 4.71 -90.04 2.63
C ALA A 448 3.72 -90.99 1.93
N SER A 449 2.82 -91.59 2.69
CA SER A 449 1.75 -92.43 2.13
C SER A 449 0.95 -91.64 1.09
N LYS A 450 0.71 -92.23 -0.10
CA LYS A 450 -0.08 -91.61 -1.18
C LYS A 450 -1.45 -91.11 -0.73
N LYS A 451 -2.03 -91.72 0.32
CA LYS A 451 -3.35 -91.37 0.87
C LYS A 451 -3.33 -90.13 1.78
N GLU A 452 -2.18 -89.80 2.37
CA GLU A 452 -2.02 -88.71 3.36
C GLU A 452 -1.15 -87.55 2.85
N SER A 453 -0.42 -87.77 1.73
CA SER A 453 0.52 -86.81 1.12
C SER A 453 -0.08 -85.41 0.85
N ALA A 454 -1.34 -85.30 0.45
CA ALA A 454 -1.98 -84.01 0.13
C ALA A 454 -2.19 -83.13 1.39
N ASP A 455 -2.66 -83.71 2.49
CA ASP A 455 -2.90 -82.98 3.73
C ASP A 455 -1.58 -82.61 4.41
N VAL A 456 -0.57 -83.49 4.33
CA VAL A 456 0.79 -83.23 4.83
C VAL A 456 1.45 -82.07 4.08
N LYS A 457 1.37 -82.03 2.74
CA LYS A 457 1.87 -80.87 1.95
C LYS A 457 1.23 -79.56 2.37
N LYS A 458 -0.10 -79.55 2.48
CA LYS A 458 -0.84 -78.35 2.89
C LYS A 458 -0.42 -77.88 4.28
N ALA A 459 -0.19 -78.82 5.20
CA ALA A 459 0.29 -78.51 6.53
C ALA A 459 1.74 -78.00 6.54
N MET A 460 2.62 -78.56 5.70
CA MET A 460 4.02 -78.14 5.53
C MET A 460 4.14 -76.74 4.91
N ILE A 461 3.35 -76.42 3.89
CA ILE A 461 3.31 -75.06 3.32
C ILE A 461 2.80 -74.06 4.38
N LYS A 462 1.79 -74.44 5.17
CA LYS A 462 1.30 -73.62 6.27
C LYS A 462 2.34 -73.43 7.37
N ALA A 463 3.13 -74.47 7.66
CA ALA A 463 4.23 -74.42 8.62
C ALA A 463 5.33 -73.47 8.13
N LEU A 464 5.74 -73.60 6.86
CA LEU A 464 6.73 -72.75 6.21
C LEU A 464 6.34 -71.27 6.27
N LYS A 465 5.08 -70.93 5.96
CA LYS A 465 4.57 -69.55 6.09
C LYS A 465 4.61 -69.03 7.53
N LYS A 466 4.37 -69.88 8.53
CA LYS A 466 4.43 -69.47 9.94
C LYS A 466 5.86 -69.18 10.41
N VAL A 467 6.85 -69.80 9.79
CA VAL A 467 8.27 -69.61 10.12
C VAL A 467 8.99 -68.70 9.12
N GLU A 468 8.25 -68.00 8.25
CA GLU A 468 8.81 -67.18 7.17
C GLU A 468 9.82 -66.14 7.68
N GLN A 469 9.56 -65.53 8.84
CA GLN A 469 10.45 -64.53 9.45
C GLN A 469 11.78 -65.10 9.97
N LEU A 470 11.88 -66.43 10.13
CA LEU A 470 13.09 -67.13 10.55
C LEU A 470 13.94 -67.59 9.34
N LEU A 471 13.40 -67.51 8.12
CA LEU A 471 14.10 -67.96 6.91
C LEU A 471 15.24 -66.99 6.54
N PRO A 472 16.43 -67.49 6.13
CA PRO A 472 17.59 -66.66 5.76
C PRO A 472 17.47 -65.80 4.48
#